data_AF-B5A4P3-F1
#
_entry.id   AF-B5A4P3-F1
#
_cell.length_a   1.000
_cell.length_b   1.000
_cell.length_c   1.000
_cell.angle_alpha   90.00
_cell.angle_beta   90.00
_cell.angle_gamma   90.00
#
_symmetry.space_group_name_H-M   'P 1'
#
loop_
_entity.id
_entity.type
_entity.pdbx_description
1 polymer ?
#
loop_
_entity_poly.entity_id
_entity_poly.type
_entity_poly.pdbx_seq_one_letter_code
_entity_poly.pdbx_strand_id
1 'polypeptide(L)'
;EERERGVTITCATKEFFTKKWHYTIIDAPGHRDFIKNMISGAAQADVALLMLPADGNCWTAIQKGDHKVGEVQGQTRHHARLLNLLGVKQLIVAVNKMDCEQAKYSEKRFNEILKELKSCLAKVGWKKDFLEKSVPFLPLSGFEGDNLIEKSKKMDWWKGNDIETVYGKKLHVDTLYDCLDEMAQPPERKVDAPLRVPIAGVYRIKGVGDVLAGRVEQGVLQNEADVLFLPSHTPNNPCSGKVFSIEMHHKRIETAKPGDNVGMNVRGFPKDNPPRSGDVMILQSDDSLHATGEFTAQVQVLDVPHEIKPGYSPIGFVRCGRSACRVKKINWKMGKETGGKKLENPPHLKHGDMAEVVFEPCFGFVAEGFKSCEGLARIAFLDGNGVVMLGKVTKTQPKSYGNKGDKKGDKKGDGKDDKKDDKKKSTKKKK
;
A
#
# COMPACT_ATOMS: atom_id res chain seq x y z
N GLU A 1 -0.01 11.74 -25.54
CA GLU A 1 1.17 11.38 -24.72
C GLU A 1 1.31 9.88 -24.43
N GLU A 2 0.50 9.22 -23.57
CA GLU A 2 0.67 7.77 -23.27
C GLU A 2 0.49 6.86 -24.50
N ARG A 3 -0.54 7.12 -25.32
CA ARG A 3 -0.77 6.40 -26.59
C ARG A 3 0.35 6.61 -27.62
N GLU A 4 1.03 7.75 -27.60
CA GLU A 4 2.16 8.05 -28.50
C GLU A 4 3.45 7.39 -28.01
N ARG A 5 3.62 7.25 -26.68
CA ARG A 5 4.77 6.55 -26.08
C ARG A 5 4.58 5.04 -26.01
N GLY A 6 3.38 4.53 -26.21
CA GLY A 6 3.05 3.10 -26.12
C GLY A 6 3.22 2.51 -24.71
N VAL A 7 3.28 3.37 -23.68
CA VAL A 7 3.50 2.96 -22.29
C VAL A 7 2.48 3.67 -21.40
N THR A 8 1.75 2.90 -20.60
CA THR A 8 0.88 3.41 -19.54
C THR A 8 1.74 4.08 -18.47
N ILE A 9 1.46 5.34 -18.13
CA ILE A 9 2.20 6.11 -17.13
C ILE A 9 1.37 6.18 -15.84
N THR A 10 0.10 6.55 -15.96
CA THR A 10 -0.86 6.71 -14.88
C THR A 10 -1.84 5.54 -14.82
N CYS A 11 -2.40 5.27 -13.65
CA CYS A 11 -3.43 4.26 -13.52
C CYS A 11 -4.70 4.73 -14.22
N ALA A 12 -5.10 4.04 -15.29
CA ALA A 12 -6.38 4.28 -15.94
C ALA A 12 -7.47 3.48 -15.23
N THR A 13 -8.59 4.13 -14.93
CA THR A 13 -9.76 3.46 -14.35
C THR A 13 -10.87 3.34 -15.38
N LYS A 14 -11.46 2.15 -15.48
CA LYS A 14 -12.65 1.89 -16.30
C LYS A 14 -13.60 0.99 -15.54
N GLU A 15 -14.88 1.17 -15.76
CA GLU A 15 -15.89 0.28 -15.19
C GLU A 15 -16.40 -0.75 -16.20
N PHE A 16 -16.82 -1.89 -15.69
CA PHE A 16 -17.60 -2.87 -16.44
C PHE A 16 -18.46 -3.69 -15.46
N PHE A 17 -19.41 -4.43 -16.01
CA PHE A 17 -20.35 -5.22 -15.23
C PHE A 17 -20.23 -6.69 -15.61
N THR A 18 -20.22 -7.55 -14.61
CA THR A 18 -20.58 -8.96 -14.77
C THR A 18 -22.03 -9.15 -14.31
N LYS A 19 -22.53 -10.39 -14.32
CA LYS A 19 -23.89 -10.68 -13.87
C LYS A 19 -24.07 -10.38 -12.38
N LYS A 20 -23.03 -10.61 -11.56
CA LYS A 20 -23.07 -10.42 -10.11
C LYS A 20 -22.44 -9.14 -9.63
N TRP A 21 -21.44 -8.63 -10.32
CA TRP A 21 -20.56 -7.59 -9.77
C TRP A 21 -20.41 -6.39 -10.71
N HIS A 22 -20.26 -5.23 -10.08
CA HIS A 22 -19.80 -4.00 -10.74
C HIS A 22 -18.31 -3.84 -10.45
N TYR A 23 -17.51 -3.84 -11.50
CA TYR A 23 -16.06 -3.73 -11.41
C TYR A 23 -15.57 -2.35 -11.78
N THR A 24 -14.57 -1.89 -11.07
CA THR A 24 -13.64 -0.85 -11.53
C THR A 24 -12.29 -1.51 -11.81
N ILE A 25 -11.85 -1.54 -13.07
CA ILE A 25 -10.51 -1.97 -13.47
C ILE A 25 -9.55 -0.83 -13.21
N ILE A 26 -8.41 -1.16 -12.60
CA ILE A 26 -7.25 -0.29 -12.51
C ILE A 26 -6.17 -0.89 -13.42
N ASP A 27 -5.92 -0.25 -14.57
CA ASP A 27 -4.81 -0.64 -15.43
C ASP A 27 -3.51 -0.04 -14.87
N ALA A 28 -2.60 -0.91 -14.43
CA ALA A 28 -1.37 -0.52 -13.77
C ALA A 28 -0.20 -0.45 -14.77
N PRO A 29 0.66 0.57 -14.68
CA PRO A 29 1.77 0.73 -15.60
C PRO A 29 2.81 -0.39 -15.44
N GLY A 30 3.29 -0.93 -16.55
CA GLY A 30 4.28 -2.03 -16.58
C GLY A 30 5.74 -1.58 -16.60
N HIS A 31 6.02 -0.28 -16.62
CA HIS A 31 7.39 0.25 -16.66
C HIS A 31 7.95 0.44 -15.24
N ARG A 32 9.25 0.16 -15.07
CA ARG A 32 9.95 0.22 -13.78
C ARG A 32 9.83 1.57 -13.07
N ASP A 33 9.84 2.65 -13.82
CA ASP A 33 9.77 4.01 -13.26
C ASP A 33 8.37 4.37 -12.69
N PHE A 34 7.37 3.55 -12.98
CA PHE A 34 5.99 3.77 -12.55
C PHE A 34 5.51 2.78 -11.49
N ILE A 35 6.44 2.07 -10.81
CA ILE A 35 6.12 1.18 -9.68
C ILE A 35 5.31 1.92 -8.60
N LYS A 36 5.60 3.19 -8.34
CA LYS A 36 4.82 4.02 -7.39
C LYS A 36 3.32 4.09 -7.74
N ASN A 37 3.00 4.13 -9.03
CA ASN A 37 1.63 4.21 -9.52
C ASN A 37 0.98 2.83 -9.41
N MET A 38 1.72 1.76 -9.75
CA MET A 38 1.27 0.38 -9.51
C MET A 38 0.97 0.12 -8.03
N ILE A 39 1.82 0.54 -7.10
CA ILE A 39 1.58 0.38 -5.64
C ILE A 39 0.29 1.08 -5.23
N SER A 40 0.09 2.32 -5.68
CA SER A 40 -1.12 3.10 -5.38
C SER A 40 -2.39 2.39 -5.89
N GLY A 41 -2.35 1.88 -7.12
CA GLY A 41 -3.48 1.16 -7.72
C GLY A 41 -3.73 -0.20 -7.07
N ALA A 42 -2.69 -1.01 -6.90
CA ALA A 42 -2.77 -2.34 -6.29
C ALA A 42 -3.19 -2.29 -4.82
N ALA A 43 -2.88 -1.21 -4.08
CA ALA A 43 -3.35 -1.04 -2.71
C ALA A 43 -4.89 -1.01 -2.63
N GLN A 44 -5.57 -0.48 -3.65
CA GLN A 44 -7.04 -0.37 -3.69
C GLN A 44 -7.73 -1.65 -4.19
N ALA A 45 -6.98 -2.57 -4.81
CA ALA A 45 -7.54 -3.74 -5.47
C ALA A 45 -7.89 -4.86 -4.48
N ASP A 46 -9.09 -5.44 -4.63
CA ASP A 46 -9.52 -6.62 -3.88
C ASP A 46 -9.15 -7.94 -4.58
N VAL A 47 -9.04 -7.90 -5.92
CA VAL A 47 -8.67 -9.01 -6.82
C VAL A 47 -7.61 -8.50 -7.79
N ALA A 48 -6.60 -9.32 -8.08
CA ALA A 48 -5.58 -9.01 -9.08
C ALA A 48 -5.61 -10.00 -10.25
N LEU A 49 -5.53 -9.45 -11.47
CA LEU A 49 -5.27 -10.22 -12.69
C LEU A 49 -3.80 -10.06 -13.08
N LEU A 50 -3.03 -11.13 -12.94
CA LEU A 50 -1.62 -11.16 -13.33
C LEU A 50 -1.49 -11.78 -14.72
N MET A 51 -1.09 -10.95 -15.70
CA MET A 51 -0.86 -11.40 -17.07
C MET A 51 0.60 -11.78 -17.30
N LEU A 52 0.81 -12.86 -18.05
CA LEU A 52 2.12 -13.31 -18.53
C LEU A 52 2.02 -13.62 -20.03
N PRO A 53 2.94 -13.14 -20.89
CA PRO A 53 2.91 -13.48 -22.31
C PRO A 53 3.42 -14.90 -22.55
N ALA A 54 2.83 -15.61 -23.53
CA ALA A 54 3.27 -16.93 -23.97
C ALA A 54 4.46 -16.89 -24.96
N ASP A 55 4.76 -15.71 -25.49
CA ASP A 55 5.85 -15.44 -26.42
C ASP A 55 7.24 -15.58 -25.78
N GLY A 56 8.30 -15.27 -26.54
CA GLY A 56 9.68 -15.34 -26.07
C GLY A 56 9.98 -14.48 -24.84
N ASN A 57 9.17 -13.46 -24.54
CA ASN A 57 9.36 -12.58 -23.38
C ASN A 57 8.82 -13.19 -22.08
N CYS A 58 8.23 -14.39 -22.11
CA CYS A 58 7.77 -15.08 -20.91
C CYS A 58 8.87 -15.17 -19.84
N TRP A 59 10.10 -15.52 -20.25
CA TRP A 59 11.22 -15.74 -19.34
C TRP A 59 11.82 -14.45 -18.80
N THR A 60 11.89 -13.41 -19.64
CA THR A 60 12.32 -12.07 -19.18
C THR A 60 11.31 -11.48 -18.20
N ALA A 61 10.01 -11.73 -18.39
CA ALA A 61 8.96 -11.25 -17.49
C ALA A 61 9.02 -11.86 -16.08
N ILE A 62 9.50 -13.10 -15.94
CA ILE A 62 9.64 -13.79 -14.63
C ILE A 62 11.07 -13.87 -14.10
N GLN A 63 12.04 -13.30 -14.82
CA GLN A 63 13.46 -13.35 -14.50
C GLN A 63 13.75 -12.83 -13.08
N LYS A 64 14.70 -13.48 -12.41
CA LYS A 64 15.27 -13.00 -11.14
C LYS A 64 16.16 -11.80 -11.43
N GLY A 65 15.99 -10.72 -10.68
CA GLY A 65 16.97 -9.64 -10.70
C GLY A 65 18.16 -10.02 -9.84
N ASP A 66 19.34 -9.57 -10.24
CA ASP A 66 20.53 -9.53 -9.41
C ASP A 66 21.24 -8.19 -9.65
N HIS A 67 21.08 -7.28 -8.68
CA HIS A 67 21.67 -5.95 -8.74
C HIS A 67 23.21 -5.97 -8.70
N LYS A 68 23.84 -7.05 -8.22
CA LYS A 68 25.30 -7.18 -8.19
C LYS A 68 25.88 -7.52 -9.56
N VAL A 69 25.08 -8.19 -10.39
CA VAL A 69 25.46 -8.63 -11.75
C VAL A 69 24.84 -7.74 -12.83
N GLY A 70 24.01 -6.76 -12.43
CA GLY A 70 23.30 -5.87 -13.34
C GLY A 70 22.06 -6.50 -13.99
N GLU A 71 21.63 -7.67 -13.53
CA GLU A 71 20.44 -8.34 -14.04
C GLU A 71 19.16 -7.65 -13.57
N VAL A 72 18.34 -7.25 -14.54
CA VAL A 72 17.06 -6.58 -14.27
C VAL A 72 16.00 -7.60 -13.90
N GLN A 73 15.33 -7.37 -12.78
CA GLN A 73 14.19 -8.20 -12.37
C GLN A 73 13.03 -8.09 -13.37
N GLY A 74 12.46 -9.25 -13.72
CA GLY A 74 11.26 -9.33 -14.54
C GLY A 74 10.05 -8.66 -13.88
N GLN A 75 9.26 -7.93 -14.66
CA GLN A 75 8.15 -7.13 -14.15
C GLN A 75 7.04 -7.99 -13.55
N THR A 76 6.66 -9.11 -14.17
CA THR A 76 5.64 -10.02 -13.62
C THR A 76 6.06 -10.58 -12.27
N ARG A 77 7.34 -10.94 -12.12
CA ARG A 77 7.90 -11.36 -10.81
C ARG A 77 7.81 -10.25 -9.77
N HIS A 78 8.15 -9.01 -10.15
CA HIS A 78 8.09 -7.85 -9.27
C HIS A 78 6.64 -7.57 -8.84
N HIS A 79 5.70 -7.47 -9.78
CA HIS A 79 4.29 -7.23 -9.52
C HIS A 79 3.66 -8.34 -8.66
N ALA A 80 3.96 -9.61 -8.93
CA ALA A 80 3.48 -10.71 -8.11
C ALA A 80 3.94 -10.62 -6.65
N ARG A 81 5.18 -10.16 -6.41
CA ARG A 81 5.71 -9.92 -5.06
C ARG A 81 4.98 -8.76 -4.38
N LEU A 82 4.78 -7.65 -5.10
CA LEU A 82 4.07 -6.47 -4.59
C LEU A 82 2.62 -6.82 -4.23
N LEU A 83 1.90 -7.53 -5.10
CA LEU A 83 0.51 -7.92 -4.86
C LEU A 83 0.33 -8.75 -3.58
N ASN A 84 1.23 -9.72 -3.35
CA ASN A 84 1.23 -10.53 -2.13
C ASN A 84 1.45 -9.67 -0.87
N LEU A 85 2.41 -8.75 -0.93
CA LEU A 85 2.82 -7.93 0.22
C LEU A 85 1.86 -6.77 0.49
N LEU A 86 1.27 -6.22 -0.56
CA LEU A 86 0.12 -5.31 -0.50
C LEU A 86 -1.15 -6.06 -0.10
N GLY A 87 -1.09 -7.39 0.05
CA GLY A 87 -2.09 -8.27 0.65
C GLY A 87 -3.39 -8.36 -0.14
N VAL A 88 -3.28 -8.36 -1.46
CA VAL A 88 -4.35 -8.81 -2.35
C VAL A 88 -4.56 -10.30 -2.10
N LYS A 89 -5.76 -10.68 -1.67
CA LYS A 89 -6.07 -12.05 -1.24
C LYS A 89 -6.51 -12.96 -2.39
N GLN A 90 -6.98 -12.38 -3.49
CA GLN A 90 -7.50 -13.11 -4.65
C GLN A 90 -6.65 -12.80 -5.88
N LEU A 91 -6.11 -13.84 -6.51
CA LEU A 91 -5.22 -13.73 -7.65
C LEU A 91 -5.73 -14.61 -8.78
N ILE A 92 -5.87 -14.03 -9.97
CA ILE A 92 -6.13 -14.72 -11.23
C ILE A 92 -4.86 -14.61 -12.07
N VAL A 93 -4.42 -15.72 -12.68
CA VAL A 93 -3.23 -15.73 -13.52
C VAL A 93 -3.63 -16.10 -14.94
N ALA A 94 -3.26 -15.27 -15.90
CA ALA A 94 -3.55 -15.47 -17.31
C ALA A 94 -2.26 -15.54 -18.14
N VAL A 95 -2.09 -16.66 -18.86
CA VAL A 95 -1.08 -16.81 -19.91
C VAL A 95 -1.68 -16.29 -21.21
N ASN A 96 -1.36 -15.03 -21.53
CA ASN A 96 -1.87 -14.30 -22.69
C ASN A 96 -1.02 -14.58 -23.94
N LYS A 97 -1.55 -14.23 -25.11
CA LYS A 97 -0.93 -14.41 -26.43
C LYS A 97 -0.72 -15.87 -26.83
N MET A 98 -1.64 -16.77 -26.47
CA MET A 98 -1.58 -18.17 -26.90
C MET A 98 -1.62 -18.33 -28.44
N ASP A 99 -2.09 -17.31 -29.15
CA ASP A 99 -2.11 -17.20 -30.61
C ASP A 99 -0.74 -16.99 -31.25
N CYS A 100 0.29 -16.60 -30.49
CA CYS A 100 1.58 -16.24 -31.07
C CYS A 100 2.29 -17.43 -31.74
N GLU A 101 3.20 -17.14 -32.67
CA GLU A 101 3.97 -18.16 -33.42
C GLU A 101 4.75 -19.13 -32.53
N GLN A 102 5.16 -18.74 -31.32
CA GLN A 102 5.84 -19.66 -30.41
C GLN A 102 4.89 -20.58 -29.65
N ALA A 103 3.67 -20.12 -29.36
CA ALA A 103 2.70 -20.86 -28.56
C ALA A 103 1.76 -21.70 -29.44
N LYS A 104 1.21 -21.14 -30.53
CA LYS A 104 0.29 -21.81 -31.47
C LYS A 104 -0.80 -22.61 -30.76
N TYR A 105 -1.37 -22.04 -29.70
CA TYR A 105 -2.38 -22.66 -28.82
C TYR A 105 -1.94 -24.01 -28.23
N SER A 106 -0.63 -24.26 -28.11
CA SER A 106 -0.08 -25.55 -27.67
C SER A 106 -0.18 -25.76 -26.17
N GLU A 107 -0.75 -26.90 -25.77
CA GLU A 107 -0.78 -27.37 -24.39
C GLU A 107 0.64 -27.51 -23.80
N LYS A 108 1.58 -28.04 -24.59
CA LYS A 108 2.96 -28.26 -24.14
C LYS A 108 3.61 -26.94 -23.70
N ARG A 109 3.41 -25.87 -24.48
CA ARG A 109 3.94 -24.54 -24.16
C ARG A 109 3.29 -23.95 -22.92
N PHE A 110 1.96 -24.08 -22.80
CA PHE A 110 1.24 -23.62 -21.62
C PHE A 110 1.73 -24.32 -20.34
N ASN A 111 1.87 -25.64 -20.37
CA ASN A 111 2.32 -26.43 -19.22
C ASN A 111 3.78 -26.11 -18.80
N GLU A 112 4.67 -25.84 -19.77
CA GLU A 112 6.03 -25.36 -19.52
C GLU A 112 6.01 -24.03 -18.74
N ILE A 113 5.25 -23.05 -19.26
CA ILE A 113 5.10 -21.73 -18.64
C ILE A 113 4.50 -21.85 -17.25
N LEU A 114 3.45 -22.65 -17.09
CA LEU A 114 2.74 -22.85 -15.84
C LEU A 114 3.66 -23.36 -14.74
N LYS A 115 4.53 -24.32 -15.06
CA LYS A 115 5.51 -24.90 -14.12
C LYS A 115 6.47 -23.84 -13.59
N GLU A 116 7.08 -23.06 -14.48
CA GLU A 116 8.01 -22.00 -14.11
C GLU A 116 7.31 -20.85 -13.36
N LEU A 117 6.09 -20.50 -13.76
CA LEU A 117 5.31 -19.46 -13.12
C LEU A 117 4.92 -19.85 -11.69
N LYS A 118 4.41 -21.07 -11.45
CA LYS A 118 4.12 -21.57 -10.10
C LYS A 118 5.38 -21.57 -9.21
N SER A 119 6.52 -22.00 -9.76
CA SER A 119 7.83 -21.94 -9.11
C SER A 119 8.23 -20.50 -8.75
N CYS A 120 7.99 -19.55 -9.65
CA CYS A 120 8.25 -18.13 -9.44
C CYS A 120 7.36 -17.55 -8.33
N LEU A 121 6.04 -17.79 -8.41
CA LEU A 121 5.05 -17.32 -7.43
C LEU A 121 5.34 -17.84 -6.02
N ALA A 122 5.70 -19.12 -5.89
CA ALA A 122 6.10 -19.69 -4.61
C ALA A 122 7.37 -19.02 -4.05
N LYS A 123 8.36 -18.72 -4.90
CA LYS A 123 9.61 -18.05 -4.51
C LYS A 123 9.41 -16.60 -4.09
N VAL A 124 8.41 -15.90 -4.61
CA VAL A 124 8.10 -14.51 -4.20
C VAL A 124 7.22 -14.44 -2.94
N GLY A 125 6.74 -15.58 -2.45
CA GLY A 125 6.09 -15.70 -1.14
C GLY A 125 4.61 -16.08 -1.17
N TRP A 126 4.04 -16.41 -2.32
CA TRP A 126 2.69 -16.99 -2.38
C TRP A 126 2.72 -18.41 -1.81
N LYS A 127 1.74 -18.74 -0.96
CA LYS A 127 1.65 -20.08 -0.36
C LYS A 127 1.36 -21.13 -1.44
N LYS A 128 2.08 -22.26 -1.42
CA LYS A 128 1.89 -23.34 -2.41
C LYS A 128 0.44 -23.83 -2.45
N ASP A 129 -0.15 -24.08 -1.28
CA ASP A 129 -1.54 -24.51 -1.16
C ASP A 129 -2.51 -23.52 -1.80
N PHE A 130 -2.27 -22.22 -1.65
CA PHE A 130 -3.08 -21.18 -2.28
C PHE A 130 -2.92 -21.20 -3.80
N LEU A 131 -1.69 -21.36 -4.31
CA LEU A 131 -1.43 -21.46 -5.75
C LEU A 131 -2.05 -22.72 -6.36
N GLU A 132 -2.09 -23.84 -5.64
CA GLU A 132 -2.63 -25.09 -6.17
C GLU A 132 -4.15 -25.14 -6.12
N LYS A 133 -4.76 -24.60 -5.05
CA LYS A 133 -6.19 -24.71 -4.82
C LYS A 133 -6.97 -23.48 -5.27
N SER A 134 -6.44 -22.27 -5.10
CA SER A 134 -7.26 -21.04 -5.16
C SER A 134 -6.92 -20.10 -6.31
N VAL A 135 -5.83 -20.33 -7.03
CA VAL A 135 -5.43 -19.48 -8.16
C VAL A 135 -5.77 -20.17 -9.48
N PRO A 136 -6.70 -19.62 -10.27
CA PRO A 136 -6.94 -20.11 -11.62
C PRO A 136 -5.78 -19.69 -12.53
N PHE A 137 -5.30 -20.64 -13.33
CA PHE A 137 -4.30 -20.41 -14.37
C PHE A 137 -4.94 -20.63 -15.74
N LEU A 138 -5.22 -19.53 -16.45
CA LEU A 138 -5.98 -19.53 -17.69
C LEU A 138 -5.05 -19.36 -18.90
N PRO A 139 -5.12 -20.20 -19.94
CA PRO A 139 -4.60 -19.87 -21.26
C PRO A 139 -5.59 -18.95 -21.98
N LEU A 140 -5.15 -17.82 -22.53
CA LEU A 140 -6.02 -16.92 -23.28
C LEU A 140 -5.30 -16.20 -24.44
N SER A 141 -6.09 -15.67 -25.37
CA SER A 141 -5.64 -14.64 -26.31
C SER A 141 -6.50 -13.40 -26.15
N GLY A 142 -5.92 -12.33 -25.63
CA GLY A 142 -6.60 -11.05 -25.52
C GLY A 142 -6.91 -10.42 -26.89
N PHE A 143 -6.13 -10.75 -27.93
CA PHE A 143 -6.29 -10.18 -29.27
C PHE A 143 -7.40 -10.90 -30.04
N GLU A 144 -7.41 -12.23 -30.01
CA GLU A 144 -8.40 -13.05 -30.71
C GLU A 144 -9.71 -13.25 -29.91
N GLY A 145 -9.69 -12.94 -28.61
CA GLY A 145 -10.83 -13.08 -27.70
C GLY A 145 -10.98 -14.48 -27.07
N ASP A 146 -10.06 -15.40 -27.35
CA ASP A 146 -10.09 -16.78 -26.86
C ASP A 146 -10.01 -16.86 -25.32
N ASN A 147 -10.96 -17.57 -24.70
CA ASN A 147 -11.10 -17.77 -23.24
C ASN A 147 -11.33 -16.49 -22.42
N LEU A 148 -11.70 -15.37 -23.04
CA LEU A 148 -12.10 -14.15 -22.31
C LEU A 148 -13.52 -14.27 -21.75
N ILE A 149 -14.49 -14.49 -22.64
CA ILE A 149 -15.92 -14.60 -22.32
C ILE A 149 -16.44 -15.99 -22.69
N GLU A 150 -15.99 -16.51 -23.83
CA GLU A 150 -16.36 -17.84 -24.33
C GLU A 150 -15.13 -18.74 -24.43
N LYS A 151 -15.37 -20.05 -24.31
CA LYS A 151 -14.32 -21.07 -24.42
C LYS A 151 -13.80 -21.16 -25.85
N SER A 152 -12.49 -21.17 -26.00
CA SER A 152 -11.82 -21.29 -27.29
C SER A 152 -12.04 -22.67 -27.92
N LYS A 153 -12.34 -22.67 -29.23
CA LYS A 153 -12.34 -23.88 -30.08
C LYS A 153 -10.95 -24.25 -30.59
N LYS A 154 -9.94 -23.39 -30.36
CA LYS A 154 -8.55 -23.61 -30.79
C LYS A 154 -7.72 -24.33 -29.72
N MET A 155 -8.27 -24.47 -28.52
CA MET A 155 -7.63 -25.09 -27.35
C MET A 155 -8.50 -26.22 -26.79
N ASP A 156 -8.82 -27.23 -27.59
CA ASP A 156 -9.69 -28.35 -27.17
C ASP A 156 -9.15 -29.15 -25.96
N TRP A 157 -7.84 -29.07 -25.74
CA TRP A 157 -7.15 -29.64 -24.58
C TRP A 157 -7.47 -28.89 -23.28
N TRP A 158 -7.87 -27.61 -23.34
CA TRP A 158 -8.24 -26.83 -22.17
C TRP A 158 -9.58 -27.29 -21.61
N LYS A 159 -9.55 -27.93 -20.43
CA LYS A 159 -10.74 -28.45 -19.76
C LYS A 159 -11.26 -27.55 -18.64
N GLY A 160 -10.74 -26.34 -18.50
CA GLY A 160 -11.04 -25.47 -17.36
C GLY A 160 -10.11 -25.73 -16.17
N ASN A 161 -10.31 -24.97 -15.10
CA ASN A 161 -9.57 -25.11 -13.85
C ASN A 161 -10.56 -25.32 -12.70
N ASP A 162 -10.41 -26.41 -11.94
CA ASP A 162 -11.08 -26.55 -10.66
C ASP A 162 -10.32 -25.77 -9.60
N ILE A 163 -11.01 -24.87 -8.90
CA ILE A 163 -10.44 -24.07 -7.81
C ILE A 163 -11.36 -24.05 -6.59
N GLU A 164 -10.77 -23.72 -5.45
CA GLU A 164 -11.45 -23.42 -4.20
C GLU A 164 -11.21 -21.94 -3.90
N THR A 165 -12.28 -21.14 -3.84
CA THR A 165 -12.20 -19.73 -3.44
C THR A 165 -11.51 -19.57 -2.10
N VAL A 166 -11.04 -18.36 -1.81
CA VAL A 166 -10.50 -18.02 -0.49
C VAL A 166 -11.51 -18.16 0.66
N TYR A 167 -12.79 -18.40 0.33
CA TYR A 167 -13.90 -18.61 1.26
C TYR A 167 -14.38 -20.07 1.30
N GLY A 168 -13.65 -21.01 0.68
CA GLY A 168 -13.92 -22.45 0.77
C GLY A 168 -14.94 -23.00 -0.24
N LYS A 169 -15.52 -22.17 -1.11
CA LYS A 169 -16.39 -22.64 -2.21
C LYS A 169 -15.55 -23.25 -3.34
N LYS A 170 -15.83 -24.51 -3.70
CA LYS A 170 -15.27 -25.17 -4.89
C LYS A 170 -16.04 -24.78 -6.15
N LEU A 171 -15.33 -24.53 -7.24
CA LEU A 171 -15.91 -24.12 -8.51
C LEU A 171 -15.01 -24.51 -9.67
N HIS A 172 -15.63 -24.69 -10.82
CA HIS A 172 -14.96 -24.93 -12.09
C HIS A 172 -15.04 -23.65 -12.93
N VAL A 173 -13.91 -23.20 -13.49
CA VAL A 173 -13.83 -22.00 -14.34
C VAL A 173 -13.22 -22.33 -15.69
N ASP A 174 -13.89 -21.95 -16.77
CA ASP A 174 -13.42 -22.15 -18.14
C ASP A 174 -12.77 -20.89 -18.71
N THR A 175 -13.30 -19.71 -18.35
CA THR A 175 -12.96 -18.42 -18.95
C THR A 175 -12.56 -17.39 -17.91
N LEU A 176 -11.97 -16.27 -18.36
CA LEU A 176 -11.71 -15.12 -17.50
C LEU A 176 -13.01 -14.52 -16.92
N TYR A 177 -14.09 -14.52 -17.70
CA TYR A 177 -15.41 -14.07 -17.24
C TYR A 177 -15.91 -14.92 -16.06
N ASP A 178 -15.78 -16.24 -16.11
CA ASP A 178 -16.18 -17.12 -15.00
C ASP A 178 -15.39 -16.81 -13.73
N CYS A 179 -14.08 -16.56 -13.85
CA CYS A 179 -13.26 -16.14 -12.71
C CYS A 179 -13.75 -14.80 -12.12
N LEU A 180 -14.12 -13.83 -12.97
CA LEU A 180 -14.59 -12.53 -12.52
C LEU A 180 -16.02 -12.57 -11.96
N ASP A 181 -16.91 -13.43 -12.46
CA ASP A 181 -18.29 -13.49 -11.97
C ASP A 181 -18.45 -14.46 -10.78
N GLU A 182 -17.80 -15.63 -10.81
CA GLU A 182 -18.02 -16.71 -9.83
C GLU A 182 -16.94 -16.81 -8.74
N MET A 183 -15.66 -16.67 -9.11
CA MET A 183 -14.55 -16.80 -8.14
C MET A 183 -14.39 -15.53 -7.32
N ALA A 184 -14.31 -14.39 -7.99
CA ALA A 184 -14.06 -13.12 -7.33
C ALA A 184 -15.22 -12.75 -6.39
N GLN A 185 -14.88 -12.53 -5.13
CA GLN A 185 -15.84 -12.21 -4.08
C GLN A 185 -15.34 -11.00 -3.28
N PRO A 186 -16.20 -10.04 -2.93
CA PRO A 186 -15.79 -8.93 -2.08
C PRO A 186 -15.25 -9.42 -0.73
N PRO A 187 -14.13 -8.89 -0.23
CA PRO A 187 -13.64 -9.23 1.09
C PRO A 187 -14.57 -8.73 2.19
N GLU A 188 -14.48 -9.35 3.37
CA GLU A 188 -15.22 -8.91 4.54
C GLU A 188 -14.97 -7.42 4.80
N ARG A 189 -16.04 -6.62 4.70
CA ARG A 189 -16.01 -5.17 4.87
C ARG A 189 -16.31 -4.84 6.32
N LYS A 190 -15.40 -4.13 6.99
CA LYS A 190 -15.58 -3.70 8.37
C LYS A 190 -16.48 -2.45 8.44
N VAL A 191 -17.79 -2.66 8.35
CA VAL A 191 -18.80 -1.58 8.35
C VAL A 191 -18.89 -0.90 9.72
N ASP A 192 -18.79 -1.68 10.81
CA ASP A 192 -18.92 -1.17 12.18
C ASP A 192 -17.61 -0.60 12.77
N ALA A 193 -16.52 -0.64 11.99
CA ALA A 193 -15.24 -0.09 12.43
C ALA A 193 -15.22 1.45 12.26
N PRO A 194 -14.36 2.17 13.01
CA PRO A 194 -14.21 3.61 12.84
C PRO A 194 -13.83 4.00 11.40
N LEU A 195 -14.42 5.08 10.89
CA LEU A 195 -14.27 5.52 9.51
C LEU A 195 -12.81 5.84 9.17
N ARG A 196 -12.30 5.30 8.05
CA ARG A 196 -11.00 5.66 7.48
C ARG A 196 -11.14 5.84 5.98
N VAL A 197 -10.87 7.05 5.49
CA VAL A 197 -10.90 7.36 4.06
C VAL A 197 -9.58 8.02 3.65
N PRO A 198 -8.60 7.25 3.16
CA PRO A 198 -7.40 7.81 2.54
C PRO A 198 -7.75 8.62 1.30
N ILE A 199 -7.27 9.87 1.25
CA ILE A 199 -7.53 10.80 0.15
C ILE A 199 -6.50 10.57 -0.95
N ALA A 200 -6.97 10.14 -2.11
CA ALA A 200 -6.16 9.93 -3.30
C ALA A 200 -5.90 11.24 -4.05
N GLY A 201 -6.88 12.14 -4.11
CA GLY A 201 -6.78 13.39 -4.86
C GLY A 201 -7.70 14.48 -4.32
N VAL A 202 -7.29 15.73 -4.54
CA VAL A 202 -8.06 16.92 -4.17
C VAL A 202 -8.22 17.79 -5.41
N TYR A 203 -9.46 18.06 -5.80
CA TYR A 203 -9.81 18.76 -7.03
C TYR A 203 -10.63 19.99 -6.70
N ARG A 204 -10.23 21.16 -7.22
CA ARG A 204 -10.96 22.42 -7.03
C ARG A 204 -11.80 22.72 -8.26
N ILE A 205 -13.11 22.51 -8.16
CA ILE A 205 -14.03 22.68 -9.28
C ILE A 205 -14.78 24.00 -9.13
N LYS A 206 -14.63 24.88 -10.11
CA LYS A 206 -15.32 26.18 -10.14
C LYS A 206 -16.84 25.98 -10.05
N GLY A 207 -17.48 26.62 -9.08
CA GLY A 207 -18.93 26.53 -8.83
C GLY A 207 -19.39 25.37 -7.95
N VAL A 208 -18.57 24.32 -7.77
CA VAL A 208 -18.90 23.15 -6.94
C VAL A 208 -18.18 23.19 -5.59
N GLY A 209 -16.91 23.62 -5.59
CA GLY A 209 -16.04 23.66 -4.40
C GLY A 209 -14.88 22.68 -4.46
N ASP A 210 -14.36 22.31 -3.30
CA ASP A 210 -13.32 21.28 -3.15
C ASP A 210 -13.97 19.88 -3.19
N VAL A 211 -13.58 19.08 -4.18
CA VAL A 211 -13.99 17.68 -4.34
C VAL A 211 -12.79 16.78 -4.07
N LEU A 212 -12.92 15.92 -3.06
CA LEU A 212 -11.90 14.99 -2.63
C LEU A 212 -12.24 13.59 -3.14
N ALA A 213 -11.28 12.93 -3.80
CA ALA A 213 -11.42 11.55 -4.23
C ALA A 213 -10.71 10.64 -3.23
N GLY A 214 -11.37 9.56 -2.81
CA GLY A 214 -10.80 8.59 -1.88
C GLY A 214 -11.56 7.27 -1.88
N ARG A 215 -10.96 6.25 -1.25
CA ARG A 215 -11.59 4.95 -1.03
C ARG A 215 -11.96 4.81 0.43
N VAL A 216 -13.17 4.36 0.73
CA VAL A 216 -13.54 4.03 2.11
C VAL A 216 -12.87 2.71 2.48
N GLU A 217 -11.93 2.73 3.41
CA GLU A 217 -11.21 1.52 3.83
C GLU A 217 -11.98 0.70 4.86
N GLN A 218 -12.66 1.39 5.77
CA GLN A 218 -13.49 0.83 6.82
C GLN A 218 -14.43 1.91 7.37
N GLY A 219 -15.49 1.49 8.05
CA GLY A 219 -16.57 2.37 8.52
C GLY A 219 -17.50 2.82 7.40
N VAL A 220 -18.50 3.61 7.77
CA VAL A 220 -19.48 4.18 6.83
C VAL A 220 -19.36 5.69 6.84
N LEU A 221 -19.26 6.28 5.64
CA LEU A 221 -19.35 7.72 5.47
C LEU A 221 -20.78 8.08 5.10
N GLN A 222 -21.36 9.04 5.80
CA GLN A 222 -22.69 9.58 5.52
C GLN A 222 -22.57 11.02 4.99
N ASN A 223 -23.54 11.44 4.19
CA ASN A 223 -23.69 12.86 3.87
C ASN A 223 -23.87 13.70 5.14
N GLU A 224 -23.46 14.97 5.07
CA GLU A 224 -23.49 15.93 6.17
C GLU A 224 -22.61 15.57 7.38
N ALA A 225 -21.72 14.57 7.25
CA ALA A 225 -20.78 14.22 8.31
C ALA A 225 -19.71 15.32 8.53
N ASP A 226 -19.45 15.62 9.81
CA ASP A 226 -18.32 16.44 10.23
C ASP A 226 -17.04 15.60 10.25
N VAL A 227 -16.01 16.07 9.56
CA VAL A 227 -14.80 15.31 9.27
C VAL A 227 -13.54 16.12 9.54
N LEU A 228 -12.44 15.43 9.83
CA LEU A 228 -11.10 16.01 9.93
C LEU A 228 -10.08 15.19 9.13
N PHE A 229 -8.96 15.82 8.78
CA PHE A 229 -7.98 15.27 7.85
C PHE A 229 -6.61 15.17 8.51
N LEU A 230 -6.14 13.96 8.80
CA LEU A 230 -4.81 13.74 9.37
C LEU A 230 -3.81 13.40 8.27
N PRO A 231 -2.56 13.87 8.35
CA PRO A 231 -1.92 14.60 9.44
C PRO A 231 -2.04 16.14 9.32
N SER A 232 -2.76 16.66 8.32
CA SER A 232 -2.89 18.11 8.09
C SER A 232 -3.57 18.84 9.24
N HIS A 233 -4.53 18.19 9.90
CA HIS A 233 -5.18 18.65 11.12
C HIS A 233 -4.23 18.50 12.30
N THR A 234 -4.01 19.60 13.01
CA THR A 234 -3.34 19.60 14.32
C THR A 234 -4.12 20.49 15.27
N PRO A 235 -3.96 20.34 16.61
CA PRO A 235 -4.65 21.18 17.58
C PRO A 235 -4.46 22.70 17.37
N ASN A 236 -3.31 23.10 16.82
CA ASN A 236 -2.96 24.51 16.57
C ASN A 236 -3.20 24.97 15.12
N ASN A 237 -3.55 24.04 14.23
CA ASN A 237 -3.77 24.30 12.81
C ASN A 237 -4.86 23.33 12.31
N PRO A 238 -6.14 23.67 12.51
CA PRO A 238 -7.23 22.76 12.18
C PRO A 238 -7.29 22.51 10.67
N CYS A 239 -7.62 21.28 10.30
CA CYS A 239 -8.05 20.90 8.96
C CYS A 239 -9.28 20.02 9.12
N SER A 240 -10.44 20.66 9.23
CA SER A 240 -11.75 20.03 9.36
C SER A 240 -12.73 20.64 8.36
N GLY A 241 -13.80 19.92 8.10
CA GLY A 241 -14.85 20.33 7.18
C GLY A 241 -16.10 19.47 7.32
N LYS A 242 -17.10 19.75 6.50
CA LYS A 242 -18.36 19.02 6.45
C LYS A 242 -18.59 18.45 5.06
N VAL A 243 -18.90 17.15 4.99
CA VAL A 243 -19.21 16.46 3.73
C VAL A 243 -20.59 16.89 3.26
N PHE A 244 -20.70 17.59 2.14
CA PHE A 244 -21.97 18.07 1.60
C PHE A 244 -22.64 17.03 0.70
N SER A 245 -21.86 16.33 -0.13
CA SER A 245 -22.38 15.29 -1.00
C SER A 245 -21.33 14.26 -1.33
N ILE A 246 -21.76 13.01 -1.41
CA ILE A 246 -20.95 11.88 -1.86
C ILE A 246 -21.43 11.45 -3.24
N GLU A 247 -20.50 11.27 -4.15
CA GLU A 247 -20.74 10.84 -5.52
C GLU A 247 -19.89 9.62 -5.87
N MET A 248 -20.51 8.65 -6.52
CA MET A 248 -19.86 7.45 -7.04
C MET A 248 -20.32 7.26 -8.49
N HIS A 249 -19.38 7.23 -9.44
CA HIS A 249 -19.69 7.15 -10.88
C HIS A 249 -20.71 8.20 -11.37
N HIS A 250 -20.52 9.47 -10.98
CA HIS A 250 -21.42 10.59 -11.31
C HIS A 250 -22.87 10.46 -10.80
N LYS A 251 -23.11 9.55 -9.85
CA LYS A 251 -24.39 9.42 -9.16
C LYS A 251 -24.21 9.79 -7.70
N ARG A 252 -25.14 10.59 -7.16
CA ARG A 252 -25.17 10.88 -5.74
C ARG A 252 -25.63 9.67 -4.96
N ILE A 253 -24.95 9.42 -3.85
CA ILE A 253 -25.28 8.36 -2.90
C ILE A 253 -25.45 8.98 -1.50
N GLU A 254 -26.26 8.35 -0.67
CA GLU A 254 -26.50 8.82 0.71
C GLU A 254 -25.39 8.40 1.65
N THR A 255 -24.86 7.20 1.45
CA THR A 255 -23.82 6.60 2.29
C THR A 255 -22.80 5.87 1.43
N ALA A 256 -21.51 6.03 1.74
CA ALA A 256 -20.43 5.23 1.18
C ALA A 256 -19.98 4.16 2.18
N LYS A 257 -19.84 2.93 1.69
CA LYS A 257 -19.47 1.75 2.47
C LYS A 257 -18.01 1.37 2.21
N PRO A 258 -17.39 0.53 3.07
CA PRO A 258 -16.02 0.10 2.85
C PRO A 258 -15.87 -0.61 1.49
N GLY A 259 -14.86 -0.20 0.72
CA GLY A 259 -14.60 -0.64 -0.65
C GLY A 259 -14.96 0.39 -1.71
N ASP A 260 -15.90 1.29 -1.44
CA ASP A 260 -16.39 2.27 -2.41
C ASP A 260 -15.32 3.32 -2.72
N ASN A 261 -15.11 3.59 -4.01
CA ASN A 261 -14.29 4.70 -4.48
C ASN A 261 -15.20 5.90 -4.76
N VAL A 262 -15.08 6.96 -3.96
CA VAL A 262 -16.04 8.07 -3.95
C VAL A 262 -15.37 9.42 -4.15
N GLY A 263 -16.09 10.31 -4.82
CA GLY A 263 -15.85 11.74 -4.82
C GLY A 263 -16.71 12.40 -3.74
N MET A 264 -16.11 13.22 -2.89
CA MET A 264 -16.77 13.87 -1.77
C MET A 264 -16.64 15.38 -1.93
N ASN A 265 -17.75 16.09 -2.05
CA ASN A 265 -17.75 17.54 -1.95
C ASN A 265 -17.68 17.91 -0.47
N VAL A 266 -16.62 18.59 -0.06
CA VAL A 266 -16.41 18.96 1.34
C VAL A 266 -16.23 20.46 1.46
N ARG A 267 -16.88 21.06 2.47
CA ARG A 267 -16.91 22.51 2.69
C ARG A 267 -16.38 22.86 4.07
N GLY A 268 -16.00 24.13 4.24
CA GLY A 268 -15.62 24.67 5.55
C GLY A 268 -14.12 24.60 5.87
N PHE A 269 -13.27 24.27 4.91
CA PHE A 269 -11.83 24.24 5.13
C PHE A 269 -11.24 25.62 5.41
N PRO A 270 -10.28 25.73 6.34
CA PRO A 270 -9.45 26.92 6.44
C PRO A 270 -8.65 27.11 5.14
N LYS A 271 -8.68 28.33 4.58
CA LYS A 271 -7.97 28.66 3.32
C LYS A 271 -6.46 28.38 3.41
N ASP A 272 -5.90 28.53 4.61
CA ASP A 272 -4.46 28.43 4.86
C ASP A 272 -3.99 26.99 5.07
N ASN A 273 -4.89 26.05 5.39
CA ASN A 273 -4.56 24.65 5.65
C ASN A 273 -5.58 23.68 5.03
N PRO A 274 -5.70 23.65 3.69
CA PRO A 274 -6.59 22.71 3.02
C PRO A 274 -6.06 21.27 3.09
N PRO A 275 -6.95 20.27 2.96
CA PRO A 275 -6.56 18.87 2.89
C PRO A 275 -5.69 18.58 1.66
N ARG A 276 -4.87 17.54 1.77
CA ARG A 276 -3.91 17.14 0.73
C ARG A 276 -4.10 15.69 0.32
N SER A 277 -3.67 15.36 -0.88
CA SER A 277 -3.51 13.95 -1.28
C SER A 277 -2.54 13.26 -0.30
N GLY A 278 -2.95 12.10 0.19
CA GLY A 278 -2.25 11.35 1.23
C GLY A 278 -2.74 11.59 2.66
N ASP A 279 -3.62 12.56 2.88
CA ASP A 279 -4.33 12.68 4.16
C ASP A 279 -5.31 11.52 4.33
N VAL A 280 -5.63 11.19 5.58
CA VAL A 280 -6.68 10.25 5.97
C VAL A 280 -7.80 11.06 6.60
N MET A 281 -8.97 11.01 5.98
CA MET A 281 -10.20 11.58 6.51
C MET A 281 -10.82 10.62 7.54
N ILE A 282 -11.18 11.17 8.70
CA ILE A 282 -11.93 10.49 9.76
C ILE A 282 -13.10 11.37 10.21
N LEU A 283 -14.04 10.80 10.96
CA LEU A 283 -15.09 11.60 11.60
C LEU A 283 -14.48 12.51 12.66
N GLN A 284 -14.99 13.72 12.81
CA GLN A 284 -14.49 14.67 13.79
C GLN A 284 -14.68 14.17 15.24
N SER A 285 -15.68 13.32 15.48
CA SER A 285 -15.94 12.70 16.78
C SER A 285 -14.99 11.53 17.10
N ASP A 286 -14.15 11.10 16.16
CA ASP A 286 -13.27 9.95 16.33
C ASP A 286 -11.89 10.37 16.86
N ASP A 287 -11.55 9.92 18.06
CA ASP A 287 -10.25 10.14 18.71
C ASP A 287 -9.29 8.94 18.60
N SER A 288 -9.68 7.87 17.90
CA SER A 288 -8.89 6.64 17.85
C SER A 288 -7.67 6.73 16.93
N LEU A 289 -7.67 7.66 15.96
CA LEU A 289 -6.59 7.87 15.01
C LEU A 289 -5.89 9.21 15.23
N HIS A 290 -4.56 9.19 15.16
CA HIS A 290 -3.73 10.37 15.28
C HIS A 290 -2.63 10.37 14.22
N ALA A 291 -2.05 11.54 13.94
CA ALA A 291 -0.82 11.63 13.17
C ALA A 291 0.28 10.78 13.83
N THR A 292 1.04 10.04 13.04
CA THR A 292 2.05 9.12 13.53
C THR A 292 3.35 9.85 13.86
N GLY A 293 3.80 9.74 15.11
CA GLY A 293 5.11 10.22 15.55
C GLY A 293 6.19 9.14 15.41
N GLU A 294 5.89 7.93 15.89
CA GLU A 294 6.75 6.75 15.70
C GLU A 294 5.88 5.54 15.37
N PHE A 295 6.42 4.60 14.61
CA PHE A 295 5.74 3.33 14.39
C PHE A 295 6.72 2.17 14.31
N THR A 296 6.27 1.01 14.77
CA THR A 296 7.00 -0.25 14.65
C THR A 296 6.39 -1.04 13.51
N ALA A 297 7.22 -1.51 12.59
CA ALA A 297 6.78 -2.33 11.48
C ALA A 297 7.64 -3.60 11.37
N GLN A 298 6.97 -4.71 11.08
CA GLN A 298 7.64 -5.91 10.59
C GLN A 298 7.87 -5.75 9.10
N VAL A 299 9.13 -5.76 8.68
CA VAL A 299 9.56 -5.51 7.31
C VAL A 299 10.28 -6.72 6.74
N GLN A 300 10.05 -6.97 5.46
CA GLN A 300 10.89 -7.80 4.62
C GLN A 300 11.79 -6.88 3.80
N VAL A 301 13.10 -7.04 3.95
CA VAL A 301 14.09 -6.34 3.13
C VAL A 301 14.14 -7.00 1.76
N LEU A 302 13.92 -6.19 0.73
CA LEU A 302 13.96 -6.61 -0.66
C LEU A 302 15.34 -6.27 -1.22
N ASP A 303 15.37 -5.76 -2.44
CA ASP A 303 16.59 -5.40 -3.14
C ASP A 303 17.11 -4.06 -2.66
N VAL A 304 18.21 -4.11 -1.90
CA VAL A 304 18.93 -2.94 -1.39
C VAL A 304 20.38 -2.99 -1.89
N PRO A 305 20.93 -1.87 -2.42
CA PRO A 305 22.31 -1.84 -2.89
C PRO A 305 23.33 -1.90 -1.75
N HIS A 306 22.95 -1.39 -0.58
CA HIS A 306 23.78 -1.35 0.63
C HIS A 306 23.01 -1.86 1.84
N GLU A 307 23.72 -2.12 2.94
CA GLU A 307 23.11 -2.51 4.21
C GLU A 307 22.27 -1.36 4.77
N ILE A 308 21.08 -1.69 5.30
CA ILE A 308 20.24 -0.70 6.00
C ILE A 308 20.72 -0.58 7.44
N LYS A 309 21.03 0.63 7.87
CA LYS A 309 21.45 0.97 9.24
C LYS A 309 20.52 2.00 9.87
N PRO A 310 20.46 2.11 11.21
CA PRO A 310 19.79 3.23 11.86
C PRO A 310 20.27 4.57 11.29
N GLY A 311 19.33 5.48 11.03
CA GLY A 311 19.55 6.74 10.32
C GLY A 311 19.14 6.70 8.84
N TYR A 312 19.08 5.53 8.21
CA TYR A 312 18.56 5.39 6.84
C TYR A 312 17.11 5.86 6.75
N SER A 313 16.78 6.66 5.73
CA SER A 313 15.49 7.38 5.66
C SER A 313 14.80 7.19 4.29
N PRO A 314 14.30 5.98 3.98
CA PRO A 314 13.56 5.72 2.75
C PRO A 314 12.19 6.40 2.79
N ILE A 315 11.55 6.52 1.62
CA ILE A 315 10.19 7.05 1.53
C ILE A 315 9.20 5.93 1.81
N GLY A 316 8.48 6.01 2.93
CA GLY A 316 7.39 5.11 3.29
C GLY A 316 6.07 5.56 2.65
N PHE A 317 5.34 4.61 2.09
CA PHE A 317 4.03 4.77 1.48
C PHE A 317 3.01 3.91 2.22
N VAL A 318 1.95 4.53 2.73
CA VAL A 318 0.78 3.86 3.29
C VAL A 318 -0.43 4.41 2.54
N ARG A 319 -1.10 3.55 1.77
CA ARG A 319 -2.18 3.98 0.87
C ARG A 319 -1.70 5.13 -0.02
N CYS A 320 -2.36 6.28 0.07
CA CYS A 320 -2.00 7.49 -0.67
C CYS A 320 -1.00 8.38 0.09
N GLY A 321 -0.78 8.11 1.38
CA GLY A 321 0.12 8.86 2.26
C GLY A 321 1.57 8.50 2.01
N ARG A 322 2.46 9.51 2.07
CA ARG A 322 3.90 9.31 1.93
C ARG A 322 4.69 10.20 2.88
N SER A 323 5.78 9.69 3.41
CA SER A 323 6.73 10.47 4.21
C SER A 323 8.11 9.82 4.16
N ALA A 324 9.17 10.61 4.29
CA ALA A 324 10.48 10.04 4.58
C ALA A 324 10.43 9.45 6.00
N CYS A 325 10.76 8.18 6.15
CA CYS A 325 10.66 7.45 7.41
C CYS A 325 12.06 7.05 7.87
N ARG A 326 12.61 7.76 8.85
CA ARG A 326 13.92 7.47 9.41
C ARG A 326 13.88 6.19 10.23
N VAL A 327 14.78 5.26 9.94
CA VAL A 327 15.03 4.06 10.75
C VAL A 327 15.64 4.52 12.08
N LYS A 328 14.86 4.47 13.16
CA LYS A 328 15.31 4.86 14.49
C LYS A 328 16.05 3.73 15.18
N LYS A 329 15.49 2.52 15.13
CA LYS A 329 16.04 1.32 15.78
C LYS A 329 15.62 0.07 15.03
N ILE A 330 16.50 -0.94 14.99
CA ILE A 330 16.16 -2.29 14.56
C ILE A 330 16.01 -3.15 15.83
N ASN A 331 14.82 -3.68 16.08
CA ASN A 331 14.55 -4.48 17.28
C ASN A 331 15.10 -5.89 17.12
N TRP A 332 14.80 -6.56 16.00
CA TRP A 332 15.34 -7.88 15.69
C TRP A 332 15.43 -8.09 14.18
N LYS A 333 16.29 -9.03 13.76
CA LYS A 333 16.32 -9.56 12.39
C LYS A 333 16.34 -11.08 12.37
N MET A 334 15.88 -11.65 11.27
CA MET A 334 15.87 -13.06 10.96
C MET A 334 16.12 -13.23 9.46
N GLY A 335 17.15 -13.99 9.10
CA GLY A 335 17.52 -14.18 7.71
C GLY A 335 18.40 -15.40 7.52
N LYS A 336 18.98 -15.54 6.33
CA LYS A 336 19.91 -16.65 6.03
C LYS A 336 21.16 -16.60 6.89
N GLU A 337 21.71 -15.40 7.13
CA GLU A 337 22.91 -15.21 7.96
C GLU A 337 22.69 -15.59 9.43
N THR A 338 21.46 -15.44 9.94
CA THR A 338 21.11 -15.85 11.31
C THR A 338 20.68 -17.30 11.39
N GLY A 339 20.79 -18.08 10.30
CA GLY A 339 20.30 -19.46 10.23
C GLY A 339 18.79 -19.56 10.46
N GLY A 340 18.02 -18.51 10.14
CA GLY A 340 16.58 -18.44 10.40
C GLY A 340 16.22 -18.20 11.88
N LYS A 341 17.19 -17.93 12.75
CA LYS A 341 16.92 -17.54 14.15
C LYS A 341 16.75 -16.03 14.28
N LYS A 342 15.99 -15.60 15.28
CA LYS A 342 15.88 -14.18 15.63
C LYS A 342 17.16 -13.72 16.32
N LEU A 343 17.75 -12.65 15.79
CA LEU A 343 18.85 -11.92 16.38
C LEU A 343 18.33 -10.57 16.86
N GLU A 344 18.44 -10.32 18.16
CA GLU A 344 18.01 -9.08 18.81
C GLU A 344 19.02 -7.95 18.58
N ASN A 345 18.52 -6.72 18.45
CA ASN A 345 19.24 -5.46 18.25
C ASN A 345 20.40 -5.54 17.23
N PRO A 346 20.16 -6.02 15.99
CA PRO A 346 21.20 -6.12 14.99
C PRO A 346 21.66 -4.73 14.51
N PRO A 347 22.95 -4.56 14.14
CA PRO A 347 23.49 -3.28 13.71
C PRO A 347 23.02 -2.85 12.31
N HIS A 348 22.63 -3.82 11.47
CA HIS A 348 22.22 -3.58 10.09
C HIS A 348 21.34 -4.71 9.54
N LEU A 349 20.59 -4.40 8.47
CA LEU A 349 19.80 -5.35 7.68
C LEU A 349 20.36 -5.51 6.27
N LYS A 350 20.18 -6.69 5.68
CA LYS A 350 20.55 -7.04 4.31
C LYS A 350 19.37 -7.59 3.52
N HIS A 351 19.57 -7.72 2.21
CA HIS A 351 18.61 -8.35 1.31
C HIS A 351 18.12 -9.70 1.85
N GLY A 352 16.79 -9.87 1.90
CA GLY A 352 16.14 -11.09 2.34
C GLY A 352 15.95 -11.22 3.86
N ASP A 353 16.44 -10.27 4.66
CA ASP A 353 16.17 -10.24 6.09
C ASP A 353 14.69 -9.90 6.36
N MET A 354 14.07 -10.62 7.28
CA MET A 354 12.86 -10.21 7.97
C MET A 354 13.27 -9.50 9.25
N ALA A 355 12.70 -8.35 9.55
CA ALA A 355 13.06 -7.57 10.72
C ALA A 355 11.87 -6.86 11.34
N GLU A 356 12.01 -6.50 12.60
CA GLU A 356 11.13 -5.50 13.22
C GLU A 356 11.92 -4.21 13.43
N VAL A 357 11.39 -3.13 12.88
CA VAL A 357 12.08 -1.85 12.80
C VAL A 357 11.16 -0.76 13.33
N VAL A 358 11.73 0.14 14.13
CA VAL A 358 11.08 1.36 14.59
C VAL A 358 11.44 2.48 13.63
N PHE A 359 10.42 3.11 13.06
CA PHE A 359 10.53 4.21 12.13
C PHE A 359 9.96 5.50 12.74
N GLU A 360 10.52 6.61 12.32
CA GLU A 360 10.09 7.96 12.68
C GLU A 360 9.84 8.75 11.39
N PRO A 361 8.59 9.12 11.07
CA PRO A 361 8.29 9.99 9.94
C PRO A 361 8.87 11.38 10.11
N CYS A 362 9.62 11.87 9.11
CA CYS A 362 10.19 13.22 9.10
C CYS A 362 9.11 14.29 8.85
N PHE A 363 8.07 13.95 8.09
CA PHE A 363 6.93 14.82 7.78
C PHE A 363 5.63 14.16 8.24
N GLY A 364 4.52 14.91 8.14
CA GLY A 364 3.19 14.39 8.46
C GLY A 364 2.95 13.03 7.79
N PHE A 365 2.51 12.07 8.60
CA PHE A 365 2.24 10.71 8.16
C PHE A 365 1.17 10.09 9.05
N VAL A 366 0.39 9.18 8.48
CA VAL A 366 -0.63 8.43 9.21
C VAL A 366 -0.47 6.96 8.86
N ALA A 367 -0.24 6.15 9.88
CA ALA A 367 -0.30 4.71 9.83
C ALA A 367 -1.08 4.22 11.06
N GLU A 368 -1.60 3.00 10.97
CA GLU A 368 -2.33 2.36 12.07
C GLU A 368 -1.84 0.93 12.27
N GLY A 369 -2.09 0.36 13.45
CA GLY A 369 -1.81 -1.05 13.68
C GLY A 369 -2.73 -1.94 12.84
N PHE A 370 -2.20 -3.04 12.30
CA PHE A 370 -2.95 -3.93 11.41
C PHE A 370 -4.27 -4.49 11.98
N LYS A 371 -4.36 -4.65 13.30
CA LYS A 371 -5.59 -5.12 13.95
C LYS A 371 -6.71 -4.08 13.84
N SER A 372 -6.37 -2.79 13.99
CA SER A 372 -7.30 -1.68 13.90
C SER A 372 -7.73 -1.47 12.45
N CYS A 373 -6.77 -1.16 11.57
CA CYS A 373 -7.02 -0.98 10.15
C CYS A 373 -5.95 -1.70 9.31
N GLU A 374 -6.36 -2.75 8.59
CA GLU A 374 -5.47 -3.51 7.69
C GLU A 374 -4.94 -2.61 6.56
N GLY A 375 -5.79 -1.72 6.04
CA GLY A 375 -5.44 -0.84 4.94
C GLY A 375 -4.37 0.20 5.28
N LEU A 376 -4.38 0.74 6.50
CA LEU A 376 -3.41 1.74 6.97
C LEU A 376 -2.15 1.14 7.62
N ALA A 377 -2.08 -0.19 7.71
CA ALA A 377 -0.94 -0.89 8.31
C ALA A 377 0.06 -1.42 7.27
N ARG A 378 -0.35 -1.58 6.01
CA ARG A 378 0.53 -2.06 4.94
C ARG A 378 1.37 -0.91 4.43
N ILE A 379 2.70 -1.06 4.49
CA ILE A 379 3.65 -0.01 4.15
C ILE A 379 4.68 -0.50 3.13
N ALA A 380 4.93 0.32 2.11
CA ALA A 380 6.02 0.11 1.15
C ALA A 380 7.07 1.19 1.33
N PHE A 381 8.34 0.81 1.39
CA PHE A 381 9.47 1.73 1.44
C PHE A 381 10.21 1.71 0.12
N LEU A 382 10.37 2.89 -0.47
CA LEU A 382 11.09 3.08 -1.71
C LEU A 382 12.35 3.92 -1.49
N ASP A 383 13.37 3.61 -2.27
CA ASP A 383 14.57 4.43 -2.45
C ASP A 383 14.77 4.66 -3.95
N GLY A 384 14.69 5.91 -4.38
CA GLY A 384 14.47 6.25 -5.78
C GLY A 384 13.23 5.53 -6.34
N ASN A 385 13.43 4.73 -7.40
CA ASN A 385 12.37 3.92 -8.03
C ASN A 385 12.37 2.46 -7.54
N GLY A 386 13.29 2.07 -6.65
CA GLY A 386 13.41 0.72 -6.13
C GLY A 386 12.60 0.52 -4.86
N VAL A 387 11.86 -0.59 -4.76
CA VAL A 387 11.21 -0.99 -3.51
C VAL A 387 12.25 -1.69 -2.63
N VAL A 388 12.62 -1.05 -1.53
CA VAL A 388 13.70 -1.52 -0.65
C VAL A 388 13.18 -2.38 0.50
N MET A 389 11.99 -2.07 1.02
CA MET A 389 11.35 -2.83 2.07
C MET A 389 9.84 -2.82 1.88
N LEU A 390 9.20 -3.90 2.27
CA LEU A 390 7.75 -3.98 2.41
C LEU A 390 7.43 -4.46 3.81
N GLY A 391 6.40 -3.91 4.42
CA GLY A 391 6.13 -4.23 5.80
C GLY A 391 4.69 -4.01 6.23
N LYS A 392 4.49 -4.37 7.49
CA LYS A 392 3.23 -4.29 8.18
C LYS A 392 3.48 -3.60 9.52
N VAL A 393 2.77 -2.50 9.75
CA VAL A 393 2.79 -1.74 10.99
C VAL A 393 2.09 -2.57 12.08
N THR A 394 2.82 -2.81 13.16
CA THR A 394 2.35 -3.56 14.32
C THR A 394 1.92 -2.65 15.46
N LYS A 395 2.61 -1.51 15.61
CA LYS A 395 2.35 -0.53 16.67
C LYS A 395 2.60 0.89 16.16
N THR A 396 1.82 1.84 16.63
CA THR A 396 1.98 3.27 16.35
C THR A 396 2.00 4.05 17.65
N GLN A 397 2.68 5.20 17.62
CA GLN A 397 2.69 6.19 18.70
C GLN A 397 2.27 7.53 18.10
N PRO A 398 1.28 8.22 18.70
CA PRO A 398 0.86 9.53 18.25
C PRO A 398 2.00 10.55 18.25
N LYS A 399 1.97 11.46 17.29
CA LYS A 399 2.90 12.60 17.26
C LYS A 399 2.58 13.53 18.42
N SER A 400 3.58 13.84 19.23
CA SER A 400 3.45 14.84 20.29
C SER A 400 3.46 16.24 19.68
N TYR A 401 2.40 16.99 19.92
CA TYR A 401 2.33 18.41 19.64
C TYR A 401 2.52 19.11 20.99
N GLY A 402 3.75 19.54 21.29
CA GLY A 402 4.05 20.12 22.60
C GLY A 402 3.03 21.18 23.02
N ASN A 403 2.49 21.08 24.23
CA ASN A 403 1.58 22.08 24.80
C ASN A 403 2.31 23.43 24.86
N LYS A 404 1.94 24.39 24.02
CA LYS A 404 2.18 25.81 24.30
C LYS A 404 1.12 26.26 25.32
N GLY A 405 1.31 25.85 26.56
CA GLY A 405 0.36 26.13 27.63
C GLY A 405 0.83 25.54 28.94
N ASP A 406 2.03 25.89 29.37
CA ASP A 406 2.43 26.03 30.78
C ASP A 406 3.83 26.65 30.85
N LYS A 407 3.91 27.92 30.44
CA LYS A 407 4.87 28.86 31.03
C LYS A 407 4.08 29.82 31.91
N LYS A 408 3.59 29.32 33.05
CA LYS A 408 3.17 30.16 34.17
C LYS A 408 3.76 29.60 35.46
N GLY A 409 4.83 30.27 35.89
CA GLY A 409 5.14 30.52 37.29
C GLY A 409 5.53 29.32 38.15
N ASP A 410 6.84 29.12 38.31
CA ASP A 410 7.38 28.86 39.63
C ASP A 410 8.71 29.62 39.80
N LYS A 411 8.58 30.93 40.02
CA LYS A 411 9.59 31.70 40.77
C LYS A 411 9.17 31.64 42.24
N LYS A 412 9.49 30.54 42.92
CA LYS A 412 9.82 30.56 44.35
C LYS A 412 11.31 30.90 44.41
N GLY A 413 11.78 32.01 44.96
CA GLY A 413 11.28 32.69 46.14
C GLY A 413 11.90 32.07 47.39
N ASP A 414 13.23 31.97 47.45
CA ASP A 414 13.97 31.76 48.69
C ASP A 414 15.13 32.76 48.75
N GLY A 415 14.90 33.81 49.55
CA GLY A 415 15.94 34.67 50.09
C GLY A 415 15.81 34.63 51.60
N LYS A 416 16.94 34.35 52.26
CA LYS A 416 17.35 34.54 53.67
C LYS A 416 18.23 33.35 54.06
N ASP A 417 19.30 33.46 54.83
CA ASP A 417 20.13 34.53 55.34
C ASP A 417 21.36 33.74 55.83
N ASP A 418 22.58 34.16 55.53
CA ASP A 418 23.73 33.91 56.41
C ASP A 418 24.93 34.74 55.93
N LYS A 419 24.95 35.99 56.41
CA LYS A 419 26.19 36.75 56.58
C LYS A 419 26.78 36.36 57.94
N LYS A 420 27.97 35.76 57.94
CA LYS A 420 28.92 35.93 59.04
C LYS A 420 30.20 36.54 58.50
N ASP A 421 30.46 37.73 59.03
CA ASP A 421 31.71 38.46 58.97
C ASP A 421 32.87 37.61 59.49
N ASP A 422 34.04 37.69 58.84
CA ASP A 422 35.27 37.80 59.62
C ASP A 422 36.35 38.65 58.94
N LYS A 423 37.10 39.32 59.81
CA LYS A 423 37.84 40.58 59.58
C LYS A 423 39.17 40.44 58.84
N LYS A 424 39.42 41.47 58.03
CA LYS A 424 40.69 42.25 57.86
C LYS A 424 41.99 41.61 58.39
N LYS A 425 42.98 41.49 57.49
CA LYS A 425 44.34 41.96 57.78
C LYS A 425 45.06 42.44 56.51
N SER A 426 45.58 43.65 56.64
CA SER A 426 46.35 44.43 55.68
C SER A 426 47.84 44.08 55.70
N THR A 427 48.50 44.08 54.54
CA THR A 427 49.93 44.46 54.32
C THR A 427 50.13 44.49 52.80
N LYS A 428 50.12 45.65 52.11
CA LYS A 428 51.22 46.61 51.88
C LYS A 428 52.58 46.00 51.49
N LYS A 429 52.96 46.32 50.24
CA LYS A 429 54.26 46.78 49.70
C LYS A 429 55.20 45.81 48.96
N LYS A 430 55.52 46.28 47.74
CA LYS A 430 56.79 46.28 46.99
C LYS A 430 57.18 44.92 46.39
N LYS A 431 57.68 44.84 45.16
CA LYS A 431 58.41 45.82 44.35
C LYS A 431 58.20 45.52 42.87
#